data_AF-O96345-F1
#
_entry.id   AF-O96345-F1
#
_cell.length_a   1.000
_cell.length_b   1.000
_cell.length_c   1.000
_cell.angle_alpha   90.00
_cell.angle_beta   90.00
_cell.angle_gamma   90.00
#
_symmetry.space_group_name_H-M   'P 1'
#
loop_
_entity.id
_entity.type
_entity.pdbx_description
1 polymer ?
#
loop_
_entity_poly.entity_id
_entity_poly.type
_entity_poly.pdbx_seq_one_letter_code
_entity_poly.pdbx_strand_id
1 'polypeptide(L)'
;EHSPPRYFRPHLSWLTDAQKDEVLKMEVENKARADIQGKILHFYEDLNEEAKKEAAEFLNGACYDITVHVFGDEKAEELKKVRESTGVSDEIRRKMDGMIDEIEDEDQKTKAQEYGPICQNIFLHYQRKHR
;
A
#
# COMPACT_ATOMS: atom_id res chain seq x y z
N GLU A 1 5.65 18.78 22.43
CA GLU A 1 5.75 18.82 20.96
C GLU A 1 6.30 17.49 20.46
N HIS A 2 5.45 16.63 19.91
CA HIS A 2 5.89 15.35 19.34
C HIS A 2 6.08 15.53 17.84
N SER A 3 7.32 15.80 17.43
CA SER A 3 7.67 15.78 16.02
C SER A 3 7.52 14.35 15.48
N PRO A 4 6.82 14.16 14.34
CA PRO A 4 6.75 12.86 13.69
C PRO A 4 8.15 12.31 13.41
N PRO A 5 8.38 10.99 13.50
CA PRO A 5 9.64 10.40 13.09
C PRO A 5 10.01 10.83 11.67
N ARG A 6 11.30 11.05 11.43
CA ARG A 6 11.83 11.62 10.18
C ARG A 6 11.38 10.87 8.91
N TYR A 7 11.02 9.59 9.02
CA TYR A 7 10.50 8.78 7.91
C TYR A 7 9.12 9.24 7.37
N PHE A 8 8.34 10.01 8.14
CA PHE A 8 6.96 10.39 7.75
C PHE A 8 6.81 11.75 7.08
N ARG A 9 7.80 12.62 7.17
CA ARG A 9 7.59 14.04 6.86
C ARG A 9 7.29 14.35 5.38
N PRO A 10 7.88 13.67 4.38
CA PRO A 10 7.53 13.93 2.98
C PRO A 10 6.32 13.11 2.49
N HIS A 11 6.07 11.94 3.07
CA HIS A 11 5.21 10.90 2.47
C HIS A 11 3.76 10.90 2.95
N LEU A 12 3.44 11.64 4.01
CA LEU A 12 2.09 11.71 4.60
C LEU A 12 1.47 13.12 4.55
N SER A 13 1.93 13.98 3.63
CA SER A 13 1.36 15.32 3.45
C SER A 13 -0.12 15.30 3.04
N TRP A 14 -0.59 14.18 2.48
CA TRP A 14 -1.98 13.95 2.09
C TRP A 14 -2.90 13.54 3.26
N LEU A 15 -2.35 13.20 4.44
CA LEU A 15 -3.14 12.90 5.62
C LEU A 15 -3.59 14.16 6.36
N THR A 16 -4.77 14.08 6.97
CA THR A 16 -5.23 15.07 7.96
C THR A 16 -4.42 14.98 9.25
N ASP A 17 -4.43 16.03 10.06
CA ASP A 17 -3.68 16.04 11.33
C ASP A 17 -4.20 14.97 12.30
N ALA A 18 -5.51 14.71 12.31
CA ALA A 18 -6.10 13.62 13.09
C ALA A 18 -5.59 12.23 12.66
N GLN A 19 -5.47 11.99 11.35
CA GLN A 19 -4.93 10.73 10.82
C GLN A 19 -3.45 10.56 11.14
N LYS A 20 -2.67 11.66 11.10
CA LYS A 20 -1.26 11.66 11.52
C LYS A 20 -1.13 11.32 13.00
N ASP A 21 -1.95 11.93 13.85
CA ASP A 21 -1.95 11.65 15.29
C ASP A 21 -2.30 10.19 15.60
N GLU A 22 -3.22 9.59 14.85
CA GLU A 22 -3.56 8.17 14.99
C GLU A 22 -2.38 7.26 14.62
N VAL A 23 -1.69 7.55 13.52
CA VAL A 23 -0.47 6.82 13.11
C VAL A 23 0.63 6.96 14.17
N LEU A 24 0.88 8.18 14.66
CA LEU A 24 1.86 8.44 15.70
C LEU A 24 1.54 7.70 17.00
N LYS A 25 0.26 7.61 17.36
CA LYS A 25 -0.18 6.85 18.51
C LYS A 25 0.14 5.36 18.36
N MET A 26 -0.12 4.77 17.20
CA MET A 26 0.22 3.36 16.93
C MET A 26 1.73 3.10 17.06
N GLU A 27 2.57 4.05 16.66
CA GLU A 27 4.03 3.95 16.84
C GLU A 27 4.46 4.00 18.31
N VAL A 28 3.90 4.94 19.07
CA VAL A 28 4.16 5.06 20.51
C VAL A 28 3.73 3.78 21.25
N GLU A 29 2.68 3.13 20.77
CA GLU A 29 2.21 1.83 21.27
C GLU A 29 3.04 0.64 20.77
N ASN A 30 4.11 0.86 20.00
CA ASN A 30 4.95 -0.18 19.37
C ASN A 30 4.15 -1.21 18.55
N LYS A 31 3.14 -0.75 17.81
CA LYS A 31 2.42 -1.60 16.85
C LYS A 31 3.35 -2.09 15.75
N ALA A 32 3.01 -3.21 15.12
CA ALA A 32 3.83 -3.73 14.04
C ALA A 32 3.81 -2.77 12.83
N ARG A 33 4.93 -2.68 12.11
CA ARG A 33 5.02 -1.85 10.89
C ARG A 33 3.90 -2.18 9.89
N ALA A 34 3.56 -3.45 9.74
CA ALA A 34 2.49 -3.89 8.85
C ALA A 34 1.12 -3.32 9.28
N ASP A 35 0.82 -3.28 10.58
CA ASP A 35 -0.44 -2.71 11.09
C ASP A 35 -0.51 -1.20 10.82
N ILE A 36 0.61 -0.50 10.99
CA ILE A 36 0.70 0.94 10.72
C ILE A 36 0.53 1.20 9.22
N GLN A 37 1.21 0.42 8.37
CA GLN A 37 1.05 0.51 6.91
C GLN A 37 -0.40 0.21 6.49
N GLY A 38 -1.01 -0.84 7.04
CA GLY A 38 -2.41 -1.17 6.81
C GLY A 38 -3.35 -0.03 7.19
N LYS A 39 -3.13 0.61 8.34
CA LYS A 39 -3.90 1.79 8.75
C LYS A 39 -3.77 2.96 7.79
N ILE A 40 -2.55 3.24 7.30
CA ILE A 40 -2.31 4.30 6.32
C ILE A 40 -3.01 3.96 4.99
N LEU A 41 -3.03 2.69 4.58
CA LEU A 41 -3.76 2.23 3.40
C LEU A 41 -5.28 2.41 3.56
N HIS A 42 -5.85 2.19 4.74
CA HIS A 42 -7.28 2.44 4.97
C HIS A 42 -7.66 3.91 4.75
N PHE A 43 -6.82 4.87 5.16
CA PHE A 43 -7.08 6.29 4.92
C PHE A 43 -7.14 6.67 3.44
N TYR A 44 -6.53 5.87 2.57
CA TYR A 44 -6.55 6.08 1.13
C TYR A 44 -7.94 5.89 0.53
N GLU A 45 -8.75 4.97 1.07
CA GLU A 45 -10.03 4.59 0.48
C GLU A 45 -11.03 5.76 0.49
N ASP A 46 -10.96 6.60 1.53
CA ASP A 46 -11.82 7.77 1.75
C ASP A 46 -11.44 8.98 0.89
N LEU A 47 -10.31 8.93 0.18
CA LEU A 47 -9.88 10.04 -0.67
C LEU A 47 -10.71 10.14 -1.95
N ASN A 48 -10.85 11.38 -2.44
CA ASN A 48 -11.33 11.62 -3.80
C ASN A 48 -10.29 11.18 -4.85
N GLU A 49 -10.71 11.04 -6.10
CA GLU A 49 -9.87 10.53 -7.19
C GLU A 49 -8.57 11.32 -7.42
N GLU A 50 -8.58 12.63 -7.24
CA GLU A 50 -7.38 13.45 -7.43
C GLU A 50 -6.41 13.27 -6.28
N ALA A 51 -6.91 13.28 -5.04
CA ALA A 51 -6.12 12.98 -3.86
C ALA A 51 -5.59 11.53 -3.88
N LYS A 52 -6.32 10.57 -4.44
CA LYS A 52 -5.86 9.18 -4.64
C LYS A 52 -4.66 9.07 -5.57
N LYS A 53 -4.57 9.89 -6.62
CA LYS A 53 -3.37 9.92 -7.48
C LYS A 53 -2.16 10.49 -6.76
N GLU A 54 -2.36 11.56 -5.98
CA GLU A 54 -1.28 12.16 -5.19
C GLU A 54 -0.80 11.23 -4.07
N ALA A 55 -1.73 10.64 -3.31
CA ALA A 55 -1.40 9.68 -2.27
C ALA A 55 -0.71 8.41 -2.84
N ALA A 56 -1.04 8.00 -4.07
CA ALA A 56 -0.43 6.83 -4.70
C ALA A 56 1.09 6.96 -4.90
N GLU A 57 1.63 8.17 -5.11
CA GLU A 57 3.09 8.41 -5.14
C GLU A 57 3.79 7.91 -3.87
N PHE A 58 3.15 8.15 -2.75
CA PHE A 58 3.70 7.86 -1.43
C PHE A 58 3.40 6.42 -1.00
N LEU A 59 2.24 5.90 -1.37
CA LEU A 59 1.78 4.57 -0.95
C LEU A 59 2.26 3.43 -1.82
N ASN A 60 2.72 3.72 -3.03
CA ASN A 60 3.28 2.72 -3.92
C ASN A 60 4.38 1.87 -3.24
N GLY A 61 5.29 2.52 -2.51
CA GLY A 61 6.35 1.83 -1.75
C GLY A 61 5.80 0.99 -0.59
N ALA A 62 4.83 1.51 0.16
CA ALA A 62 4.19 0.78 1.26
C ALA A 62 3.47 -0.49 0.77
N CYS A 63 2.78 -0.40 -0.37
CA CYS A 63 2.16 -1.55 -1.00
C CYS A 63 3.17 -2.57 -1.53
N TYR A 64 4.33 -2.11 -2.01
CA TYR A 64 5.42 -3.02 -2.36
C TYR A 64 5.95 -3.78 -1.14
N ASP A 65 6.19 -3.09 -0.02
CA ASP A 65 6.64 -3.72 1.22
C ASP A 65 5.64 -4.77 1.74
N ILE A 66 4.35 -4.46 1.70
CA ILE A 66 3.28 -5.41 2.08
C ILE A 66 3.27 -6.60 1.12
N THR A 67 3.47 -6.36 -0.19
CA THR A 67 3.55 -7.44 -1.17
C THR A 67 4.72 -8.38 -0.87
N VAL A 68 5.91 -7.85 -0.55
CA VAL A 68 7.06 -8.67 -0.12
C VAL A 68 6.76 -9.43 1.17
N HIS A 69 6.11 -8.80 2.15
CA HIS A 69 5.78 -9.43 3.42
C HIS A 69 4.77 -10.58 3.28
N VAL A 70 3.77 -10.41 2.42
CA VAL A 70 2.65 -11.35 2.27
C VAL A 70 2.98 -12.45 1.25
N PHE A 71 3.60 -12.11 0.14
CA PHE A 71 3.80 -13.02 -0.99
C PHE A 71 5.26 -13.43 -1.21
N GLY A 72 6.20 -12.85 -0.47
CA GLY A 72 7.64 -13.06 -0.63
C GLY A 72 8.27 -12.22 -1.74
N ASP A 73 9.59 -12.10 -1.69
CA ASP A 73 10.40 -11.28 -2.60
C ASP A 73 10.22 -11.67 -4.08
N GLU A 74 10.13 -12.97 -4.38
CA GLU A 74 10.01 -13.48 -5.75
C GLU A 74 8.73 -12.96 -6.42
N LYS A 75 7.57 -13.19 -5.80
CA LYS A 75 6.28 -12.73 -6.34
C LYS A 75 6.18 -11.20 -6.38
N ALA A 76 6.79 -10.51 -5.42
CA ALA A 76 6.84 -9.05 -5.40
C ALA A 76 7.64 -8.48 -6.58
N GLU A 77 8.82 -9.03 -6.88
CA GLU A 77 9.63 -8.62 -8.02
C GLU A 77 8.96 -8.94 -9.37
N GLU A 78 8.25 -10.07 -9.47
CA GLU A 78 7.42 -10.36 -10.64
C GLU A 78 6.32 -9.31 -10.84
N LEU A 79 5.58 -8.97 -9.79
CA LEU A 79 4.54 -7.95 -9.84
C LEU A 79 5.13 -6.58 -10.23
N LYS A 80 6.31 -6.23 -9.69
CA LYS A 80 7.00 -4.98 -10.04
C LYS A 80 7.35 -4.92 -11.54
N LYS A 81 7.88 -6.00 -12.12
CA LYS A 81 8.16 -6.07 -13.57
C LYS A 81 6.90 -5.87 -14.41
N VAL A 82 5.79 -6.50 -14.02
CA VAL A 82 4.48 -6.30 -14.69
C VAL A 82 4.05 -4.84 -14.62
N ARG A 83 4.21 -4.20 -13.46
CA ARG A 83 3.85 -2.79 -13.26
C ARG A 83 4.71 -1.81 -14.05
N GLU A 84 5.99 -2.12 -14.22
CA GLU A 84 6.94 -1.33 -15.03
C GLU A 84 6.75 -1.56 -16.54
N SER A 85 6.20 -2.72 -16.94
CA SER A 85 5.82 -2.98 -18.33
C SER A 85 4.57 -2.19 -18.73
N THR A 86 4.61 -1.58 -19.92
CA THR A 86 3.56 -0.68 -20.39
C THR A 86 2.29 -1.44 -20.78
N GLY A 87 1.15 -1.02 -20.22
CA GLY A 87 -0.13 -1.10 -20.93
C GLY A 87 -1.21 -2.06 -20.44
N VAL A 88 -1.08 -2.75 -19.30
CA VAL A 88 -2.15 -3.66 -18.86
C VAL A 88 -2.46 -3.51 -17.36
N SER A 89 -3.29 -2.51 -17.03
CA SER A 89 -3.96 -2.39 -15.72
C SER A 89 -4.61 -3.71 -15.29
N ASP A 90 -5.13 -4.47 -16.27
CA ASP A 90 -5.76 -5.77 -16.05
C ASP A 90 -4.76 -6.88 -15.71
N GLU A 91 -3.48 -6.75 -16.06
CA GLU A 91 -2.44 -7.74 -15.75
C GLU A 91 -1.93 -7.58 -14.33
N ILE A 92 -1.79 -6.34 -13.84
CA ILE A 92 -1.53 -6.05 -12.42
C ILE A 92 -2.62 -6.69 -11.57
N ARG A 93 -3.89 -6.48 -11.96
CA ARG A 93 -5.04 -7.07 -11.27
C ARG A 93 -4.97 -8.60 -11.26
N ARG A 94 -4.88 -9.22 -12.44
CA ARG A 94 -4.85 -10.68 -12.56
C ARG A 94 -3.68 -11.31 -11.81
N LYS A 95 -2.51 -10.66 -11.83
CA LYS A 95 -1.33 -11.15 -11.12
C LYS A 95 -1.55 -11.11 -9.61
N MET A 96 -2.06 -10.00 -9.07
CA MET A 96 -2.38 -9.90 -7.64
C MET A 96 -3.47 -10.89 -7.23
N ASP A 97 -4.55 -11.01 -8.00
CA ASP A 97 -5.63 -11.97 -7.73
C ASP A 97 -5.09 -13.41 -7.68
N GLY A 98 -4.28 -13.80 -8.68
CA GLY A 98 -3.64 -15.12 -8.68
C GLY A 98 -2.67 -15.34 -7.52
N MET A 99 -1.92 -14.32 -7.13
CA MET A 99 -1.03 -14.38 -5.96
C MET A 99 -1.80 -14.61 -4.66
N ILE A 100 -2.99 -14.02 -4.51
CA ILE A 100 -3.88 -14.19 -3.34
C ILE A 100 -4.48 -15.59 -3.31
N ASP A 101 -4.91 -16.12 -4.46
CA ASP A 101 -5.54 -17.44 -4.57
C ASP A 101 -4.56 -18.59 -4.22
N GLU A 102 -3.27 -18.37 -4.45
CA GLU A 102 -2.19 -19.33 -4.13
C GLU A 102 -1.77 -19.31 -2.65
N ILE A 103 -2.32 -18.43 -1.81
CA ILE A 103 -1.96 -18.40 -0.39
C ILE A 103 -2.68 -19.53 0.35
N GLU A 104 -1.87 -20.40 0.96
CA GLU A 104 -2.34 -21.48 1.85
C GLU A 104 -2.43 -21.05 3.33
N ASP A 105 -1.59 -20.10 3.75
CA ASP A 105 -1.59 -19.60 5.13
C ASP A 105 -2.77 -18.63 5.36
N GLU A 106 -3.66 -18.97 6.28
CA GLU A 106 -4.91 -18.23 6.53
C GLU A 106 -4.67 -16.79 7.03
N ASP A 107 -3.61 -16.55 7.82
CA ASP A 107 -3.28 -15.22 8.33
C ASP A 107 -2.74 -14.33 7.21
N GLN A 108 -1.86 -14.87 6.36
CA GLN A 108 -1.38 -14.19 5.16
C GLN A 108 -2.52 -13.95 4.16
N LYS A 109 -3.42 -14.92 3.99
CA LYS A 109 -4.55 -14.82 3.06
C LYS A 109 -5.51 -13.73 3.49
N THR A 110 -5.80 -13.64 4.78
CA THR A 110 -6.62 -12.56 5.35
C THR A 110 -6.00 -11.19 5.06
N LYS A 111 -4.71 -11.02 5.33
CA LYS A 111 -3.99 -9.77 5.02
C LYS A 111 -3.97 -9.46 3.53
N ALA A 112 -3.80 -10.48 2.69
CA ALA A 112 -3.77 -10.32 1.24
C ALA A 112 -5.13 -9.89 0.68
N GLN A 113 -6.23 -10.42 1.24
CA GLN A 113 -7.59 -10.02 0.89
C GLN A 113 -7.94 -8.62 1.40
N GLU A 114 -7.42 -8.23 2.57
CA GLU A 114 -7.60 -6.88 3.13
C GLU A 114 -6.85 -5.82 2.30
N TYR A 115 -5.54 -6.00 2.09
CA TYR A 115 -4.69 -4.97 1.48
C TYR A 115 -4.57 -5.10 -0.03
N GLY A 116 -4.82 -6.28 -0.60
CA GLY A 116 -4.67 -6.56 -2.03
C GLY A 116 -5.46 -5.59 -2.90
N PRO A 117 -6.78 -5.43 -2.72
CA PRO A 117 -7.59 -4.50 -3.52
C PRO A 117 -7.14 -3.05 -3.38
N ILE A 118 -6.74 -2.62 -2.18
CA ILE A 118 -6.26 -1.26 -1.92
C ILE A 118 -4.95 -1.03 -2.66
N CYS A 119 -4.00 -1.96 -2.54
CA CYS A 119 -2.70 -1.87 -3.19
C CYS A 119 -2.77 -1.97 -4.71
N GLN A 120 -3.69 -2.78 -5.22
CA GLN A 120 -3.99 -2.82 -6.64
C GLN A 120 -4.43 -1.42 -7.13
N ASN A 121 -5.37 -0.78 -6.44
CA ASN A 121 -5.83 0.57 -6.80
C ASN A 121 -4.68 1.60 -6.74
N ILE A 122 -3.84 1.53 -5.71
CA ILE A 122 -2.67 2.41 -5.58
C ILE A 122 -1.70 2.22 -6.74
N PHE A 123 -1.38 0.98 -7.11
CA PHE A 123 -0.50 0.71 -8.26
C PHE A 123 -1.09 1.24 -9.57
N LEU A 124 -2.40 1.12 -9.76
CA LEU A 124 -3.09 1.67 -10.93
C LEU A 124 -3.09 3.21 -10.94
N HIS A 125 -3.37 3.84 -9.81
CA HIS A 125 -3.34 5.31 -9.71
C HIS A 125 -1.93 5.88 -9.90
N TYR A 126 -0.91 5.21 -9.35
CA TYR A 126 0.49 5.53 -9.59
C TYR A 126 0.83 5.41 -11.09
N GLN A 127 0.49 4.28 -11.73
CA GLN A 127 0.79 4.06 -13.15
C GLN A 127 0.09 5.09 -14.05
N ARG A 128 -1.17 5.45 -13.76
CA ARG A 128 -1.93 6.47 -14.51
C ARG A 128 -1.31 7.86 -14.42
N LYS A 129 -0.68 8.21 -13.29
CA LYS A 129 -0.04 9.52 -13.10
C LYS A 129 1.27 9.65 -13.87
N HIS A 130 2.00 8.55 -14.05
CA HIS A 130 3.30 8.51 -14.74
C HIS A 130 3.22 8.11 -16.23
N ARG A 131 2.01 7.94 -16.77
CA ARG A 131 1.75 7.60 -18.17
C ARG A 131 1.28 8.82 -18.95
#